data_AF-A0A452XRT2-F1
#
_entry.id   AF-A0A452XRT2-F1
#
_cell.length_a   1.000
_cell.length_b   1.000
_cell.length_c   1.000
_cell.angle_alpha   90.00
_cell.angle_beta   90.00
_cell.angle_gamma   90.00
#
_symmetry.space_group_name_H-M   'P 1'
#
loop_
_entity.id
_entity.type
_entity.pdbx_description
1 polymer ?
#
loop_
_entity_poly.entity_id
_entity_poly.type
_entity_poly.pdbx_seq_one_letter_code
_entity_poly.pdbx_strand_id
1 'polypeptide(L)'
;MGSLSIVALVLAAFIGHVAIFYPYKGKSVPRGALFQSTSLSVFFVIAELVSALAFAMLLWATITEGRHRTSNIHHDMDTLCPTAKTGLFGGAAFLALDAALFWLVCQMLALNARADYLDEDEDEDDKGEYGQVYATDADGTKV
;
A
#
# COMPACT_ATOMS: atom_id res chain seq x y z
N MET A 1 23.32 1.77 11.09
CA MET A 1 21.98 2.39 11.15
C MET A 1 21.13 2.08 9.91
N GLY A 2 21.71 1.96 8.70
CA GLY A 2 20.96 1.60 7.48
C GLY A 2 20.25 0.24 7.49
N SER A 3 20.85 -0.77 8.11
CA SER A 3 20.26 -2.12 8.20
C SER A 3 18.90 -2.13 8.92
N LEU A 4 18.75 -1.38 10.02
CA LEU A 4 17.47 -1.30 10.75
C LEU A 4 16.38 -0.59 9.92
N SER A 5 16.75 0.44 9.15
CA SER A 5 15.82 1.13 8.26
C SER A 5 15.35 0.24 7.12
N ILE A 6 16.24 -0.59 6.57
CA ILE A 6 15.88 -1.60 5.56
C ILE A 6 14.89 -2.62 6.15
N VAL A 7 15.17 -3.16 7.34
CA VAL A 7 14.29 -4.12 8.00
C VAL A 7 12.93 -3.49 8.31
N ALA A 8 12.90 -2.26 8.82
CA ALA A 8 11.66 -1.54 9.10
C ALA A 8 10.83 -1.29 7.82
N LEU A 9 11.48 -0.94 6.69
CA LEU A 9 10.80 -0.74 5.41
C LEU A 9 10.20 -2.05 4.88
N VAL A 10 10.93 -3.16 4.96
CA VAL A 10 10.43 -4.48 4.55
C VAL A 10 9.25 -4.91 5.42
N LEU A 11 9.34 -4.74 6.75
CA LEU A 11 8.24 -5.04 7.67
C LEU A 11 7.02 -4.16 7.38
N ALA A 12 7.21 -2.86 7.16
CA ALA A 12 6.11 -1.94 6.86
C ALA A 12 5.42 -2.30 5.54
N ALA A 13 6.17 -2.62 4.49
CA ALA A 13 5.61 -3.05 3.21
C ALA A 13 4.89 -4.40 3.33
N PHE A 14 5.47 -5.35 4.06
CA PHE A 14 4.85 -6.67 4.28
C PHE A 14 3.56 -6.56 5.08
N ILE A 15 3.58 -5.84 6.21
CA ILE A 15 2.39 -5.60 7.04
C ILE A 15 1.34 -4.83 6.25
N GLY A 16 1.73 -3.79 5.51
CA GLY A 16 0.83 -3.03 4.63
C GLY A 16 0.17 -3.91 3.58
N HIS A 17 0.94 -4.78 2.94
CA HIS A 17 0.42 -5.74 1.96
C HIS A 17 -0.55 -6.74 2.60
N VAL A 18 -0.19 -7.34 3.74
CA VAL A 18 -1.06 -8.30 4.45
C VAL A 18 -2.33 -7.63 4.98
N ALA A 19 -2.24 -6.40 5.49
CA ALA A 19 -3.38 -5.64 6.01
C ALA A 19 -4.47 -5.43 4.95
N ILE A 20 -4.08 -5.23 3.68
CA ILE A 20 -5.01 -5.10 2.54
C ILE A 20 -5.79 -6.39 2.29
N PHE A 21 -5.31 -7.55 2.72
CA PHE A 21 -6.01 -8.84 2.57
C PHE A 21 -6.59 -9.39 3.88
N TYR A 22 -6.32 -8.75 5.02
CA TYR A 22 -6.79 -9.26 6.30
C TYR A 22 -8.32 -9.13 6.41
N PRO A 23 -9.04 -10.25 6.68
CA PRO A 23 -10.50 -10.26 6.71
C PRO A 23 -11.04 -9.39 7.85
N TYR A 24 -12.10 -8.64 7.56
CA TYR A 24 -12.75 -7.76 8.51
C TYR A 24 -14.08 -8.39 8.94
N LYS A 25 -14.33 -8.49 10.25
CA LYS A 25 -15.57 -9.05 10.83
C LYS A 25 -16.04 -10.42 10.28
N GLY A 26 -15.11 -11.29 9.87
CA GLY A 26 -15.44 -12.66 9.45
C GLY A 26 -15.96 -12.82 8.02
N LYS A 27 -16.15 -11.72 7.26
CA LYS A 27 -16.41 -11.74 5.82
C LYS A 27 -15.16 -11.26 5.08
N SER A 28 -14.62 -12.06 4.18
CA SER A 28 -13.48 -11.68 3.33
C SER A 28 -13.98 -10.94 2.09
N VAL A 29 -13.66 -9.65 1.96
CA VAL A 29 -14.01 -8.87 0.76
C VAL A 29 -13.19 -9.41 -0.43
N PRO A 30 -13.83 -9.81 -1.55
CA PRO A 30 -13.14 -10.35 -2.72
C PRO A 30 -12.25 -9.27 -3.37
N ARG A 31 -11.09 -9.70 -3.88
CA ARG A 31 -10.09 -8.80 -4.51
C ARG A 31 -10.70 -7.95 -5.63
N GLY A 32 -11.73 -8.45 -6.32
CA GLY A 32 -12.44 -7.72 -7.38
C GLY A 32 -13.15 -6.46 -6.90
N ALA A 33 -13.81 -6.52 -5.74
CA ALA A 33 -14.51 -5.37 -5.15
C ALA A 33 -13.53 -4.32 -4.59
N LEU A 34 -12.44 -4.79 -3.98
CA LEU A 34 -11.43 -3.92 -3.37
C LEU A 34 -10.63 -3.11 -4.42
N PHE A 35 -10.40 -3.67 -5.61
CA PHE A 35 -9.72 -3.02 -6.72
C PHE A 35 -10.66 -2.41 -7.77
N GLN A 36 -11.98 -2.44 -7.56
CA GLN A 36 -12.94 -1.76 -8.43
C GLN A 36 -12.74 -0.23 -8.40
N SER A 37 -12.27 0.30 -7.26
CA SER A 37 -11.83 1.68 -7.14
C SER A 37 -10.43 1.88 -7.74
N THR A 38 -10.36 2.55 -8.90
CA THR A 38 -9.12 2.91 -9.61
C THR A 38 -8.08 3.59 -8.69
N SER A 39 -8.53 4.36 -7.70
CA SER A 39 -7.67 5.05 -6.74
C SER A 39 -6.81 4.08 -5.92
N LEU A 40 -7.39 3.02 -5.37
CA LEU A 40 -6.69 2.06 -4.51
C LEU A 40 -5.60 1.31 -5.29
N SER A 41 -5.88 0.93 -6.54
CA SER A 41 -4.90 0.28 -7.42
C SER A 41 -3.72 1.19 -7.72
N VAL A 42 -3.98 2.46 -8.07
CA VAL A 42 -2.93 3.44 -8.39
C VAL A 42 -2.02 3.68 -7.17
N PHE A 43 -2.60 3.90 -5.99
CA PHE A 43 -1.81 4.11 -4.77
C PHE A 43 -0.99 2.87 -4.39
N PHE A 44 -1.53 1.67 -4.59
CA PHE A 44 -0.81 0.43 -4.31
C PHE A 44 0.43 0.26 -5.21
N VAL A 45 0.29 0.53 -6.51
CA VAL A 45 1.43 0.47 -7.46
C VAL A 45 2.49 1.52 -7.11
N ILE A 46 2.08 2.74 -6.78
CA ILE A 46 3.01 3.80 -6.36
C ILE A 46 3.74 3.37 -5.07
N ALA A 47 3.03 2.82 -4.09
CA ALA A 47 3.62 2.34 -2.84
C ALA A 47 4.69 1.28 -3.08
N GLU A 48 4.44 0.31 -3.97
CA GLU A 48 5.44 -0.70 -4.35
C GLU A 48 6.67 -0.08 -5.03
N LEU A 49 6.47 0.82 -6.01
CA LEU A 49 7.56 1.46 -6.74
C LEU A 49 8.45 2.32 -5.83
N VAL A 50 7.84 3.15 -4.97
CA VAL A 50 8.57 4.01 -4.03
C VAL A 50 9.29 3.17 -2.98
N SER A 51 8.66 2.10 -2.48
CA SER A 51 9.30 1.14 -1.55
C SER A 51 10.53 0.48 -2.18
N ALA A 52 10.42 0.04 -3.43
CA ALA A 52 11.53 -0.59 -4.16
C ALA A 52 12.70 0.38 -4.38
N LEU A 53 12.41 1.63 -4.75
CA LEU A 53 13.42 2.68 -4.93
C LEU A 53 14.11 3.02 -3.59
N ALA A 54 13.35 3.17 -2.51
CA ALA A 54 13.90 3.42 -1.18
C ALA A 54 14.81 2.26 -0.74
N PHE A 55 14.39 1.02 -0.93
CA PHE A 55 15.17 -0.18 -0.63
C PHE A 55 16.48 -0.23 -1.44
N ALA A 56 16.43 0.05 -2.75
CA ALA A 56 17.60 0.08 -3.61
C ALA A 56 18.61 1.16 -3.16
N MET A 57 18.14 2.37 -2.85
CA MET A 57 19.01 3.44 -2.35
C MET A 57 19.62 3.13 -0.99
N LEU A 58 18.84 2.55 -0.06
CA LEU A 58 19.35 2.13 1.26
C LEU A 58 20.38 1.01 1.14
N LEU A 59 20.15 0.01 0.28
CA LEU A 59 21.11 -1.05 -0.01
C LEU A 59 22.39 -0.48 -0.60
N TRP A 60 22.27 0.40 -1.59
CA TRP A 60 23.42 1.04 -2.23
C TRP A 60 24.24 1.84 -1.22
N ALA A 61 23.59 2.68 -0.41
CA ALA A 61 24.25 3.44 0.65
C ALA A 61 24.95 2.53 1.67
N THR A 62 24.30 1.42 2.05
CA THR A 62 24.85 0.44 3.00
C THR A 62 26.05 -0.30 2.41
N ILE A 63 26.00 -0.72 1.14
CA ILE A 63 27.11 -1.43 0.46
C ILE A 63 28.30 -0.49 0.29
N THR A 64 28.08 0.75 -0.13
CA THR A 64 29.17 1.73 -0.30
C THR A 64 29.85 2.07 1.03
N GLU A 65 29.07 2.25 2.10
CA GLU A 65 29.60 2.42 3.47
C GLU A 65 30.37 1.17 3.94
N GLY A 66 29.81 -0.02 3.71
CA GLY A 66 30.44 -1.30 4.04
C GLY A 66 31.78 -1.48 3.31
N ARG A 67 31.82 -1.23 2.00
CA ARG A 67 33.03 -1.34 1.19
C ARG A 67 34.10 -0.34 1.61
N HIS A 68 33.71 0.88 1.98
CA HIS A 68 34.62 1.86 2.57
C HIS A 68 35.20 1.39 3.91
N ARG A 69 34.37 0.76 4.77
CA ARG A 69 34.80 0.21 6.05
C ARG A 69 35.78 -0.96 5.88
N THR A 70 35.56 -1.84 4.90
CA THR A 70 36.43 -3.00 4.67
C THR A 70 37.75 -2.62 4.00
N SER A 71 37.73 -1.59 3.13
CA SER A 71 38.91 -1.14 2.38
C SER A 71 39.77 -0.10 3.11
N ASN A 72 39.30 0.44 4.24
CA ASN A 72 39.99 1.48 5.00
C ASN A 72 40.17 1.04 6.46
N ILE A 73 41.24 0.28 6.71
CA ILE A 73 41.78 0.05 8.06
C ILE A 73 42.49 1.35 8.44
N HIS A 74 41.84 2.16 9.28
CA HIS A 74 42.31 3.51 9.61
C HIS A 74 43.71 3.50 10.23
N HIS A 75 44.65 4.19 9.60
CA HIS A 75 45.95 4.50 10.18
C HIS A 75 46.01 5.92 10.77
N ASP A 76 44.94 6.71 10.60
CA ASP A 76 44.85 8.13 11.00
C ASP A 76 43.42 8.51 11.46
N MET A 77 43.32 9.39 12.44
CA MET A 77 42.09 9.79 13.15
C MET A 77 41.32 10.92 12.44
N ASP A 78 41.88 11.53 11.39
CA ASP A 78 41.31 12.70 10.69
C ASP A 78 40.41 12.34 9.47
N THR A 79 40.17 11.05 9.23
CA THR A 79 39.33 10.61 8.09
C THR A 79 37.83 10.90 8.30
N LEU A 80 37.33 11.96 7.68
CA LEU A 80 35.89 12.21 7.53
C LEU A 80 35.23 11.18 6.60
N CYS A 81 34.13 10.56 7.06
CA CYS A 81 33.35 9.60 6.28
C CYS A 81 32.77 10.26 5.01
N PRO A 82 33.18 9.82 3.79
CA PRO A 82 32.71 10.44 2.54
C PRO A 82 31.20 10.28 2.32
N THR A 83 30.57 9.28 2.93
CA THR A 83 29.12 9.01 2.83
C THR A 83 28.27 10.16 3.38
N ALA A 84 28.72 10.85 4.43
CA ALA A 84 27.98 11.98 5.01
C ALA A 84 27.90 13.20 4.07
N LYS A 85 28.86 13.34 3.15
CA LYS A 85 28.94 14.48 2.23
C LYS A 85 27.97 14.39 1.05
N THR A 86 27.53 13.19 0.69
CA THR A 86 26.69 12.96 -0.51
C THR A 86 25.20 13.12 -0.26
N GLY A 87 24.74 13.18 1.01
CA GLY A 87 23.32 13.29 1.35
C GLY A 87 22.45 12.09 0.96
N LEU A 88 23.03 11.06 0.34
CA LEU A 88 22.32 9.92 -0.24
C LEU A 88 21.50 9.15 0.80
N PHE A 89 22.04 9.00 2.01
CA PHE A 89 21.36 8.32 3.10
C PHE A 89 20.12 9.10 3.59
N GLY A 90 20.18 10.43 3.57
CA GLY A 90 19.04 11.30 3.90
C GLY A 90 17.93 11.21 2.86
N GLY A 91 18.29 11.20 1.57
CA GLY A 91 17.33 10.99 0.48
C GLY A 91 16.65 9.62 0.55
N ALA A 92 17.42 8.57 0.85
CA ALA A 92 16.89 7.23 1.03
C ALA A 92 15.92 7.13 2.21
N ALA A 93 16.22 7.80 3.34
CA ALA A 93 15.33 7.87 4.49
C ALA A 93 14.03 8.64 4.19
N PHE A 94 14.10 9.72 3.40
CA PHE A 94 12.92 10.46 2.97
C PHE A 94 12.02 9.62 2.06
N LEU A 95 12.60 8.88 1.10
CA LEU A 95 11.83 7.95 0.26
C LEU A 95 11.22 6.80 1.09
N ALA A 96 11.91 6.32 2.12
CA ALA A 96 11.36 5.31 3.02
C ALA A 96 10.17 5.85 3.84
N LEU A 97 10.23 7.11 4.28
CA LEU A 97 9.11 7.79 4.93
C LEU A 97 7.93 7.97 3.96
N ASP A 98 8.20 8.40 2.74
CA ASP A 98 7.19 8.59 1.69
C ASP A 98 6.48 7.26 1.34
N ALA A 99 7.24 6.17 1.19
CA ALA A 99 6.70 4.82 1.03
C ALA A 99 5.76 4.44 2.18
N ALA A 100 6.14 4.70 3.43
CA ALA A 100 5.31 4.38 4.59
C ALA A 100 3.98 5.18 4.58
N LEU A 101 4.01 6.45 4.16
CA LEU A 101 2.80 7.26 4.00
C LEU A 101 1.88 6.67 2.93
N PHE A 102 2.42 6.26 1.77
CA PHE A 102 1.63 5.60 0.73
C PHE A 102 0.99 4.29 1.21
N TRP A 103 1.72 3.47 1.97
CA TRP A 103 1.16 2.27 2.60
C TRP A 103 0.06 2.58 3.61
N LEU A 104 0.16 3.67 4.39
CA LEU A 104 -0.90 4.11 5.29
C LEU A 104 -2.13 4.61 4.54
N VAL A 105 -1.94 5.39 3.46
CA VAL A 105 -3.04 5.84 2.60
C VAL A 105 -3.76 4.66 1.96
N CYS A 106 -3.02 3.65 1.47
CA CYS A 106 -3.60 2.42 0.94
C CYS A 106 -4.48 1.72 1.98
N GLN A 107 -4.04 1.66 3.25
CA GLN A 107 -4.83 1.08 4.33
C GLN A 107 -6.09 1.89 4.65
N MET A 108 -6.00 3.23 4.67
CA MET A 108 -7.16 4.10 4.88
C MET A 108 -8.19 3.94 3.76
N LEU A 109 -7.74 3.93 2.50
CA LEU A 109 -8.61 3.71 1.34
C LEU A 109 -9.21 2.30 1.34
N ALA A 110 -8.44 1.29 1.72
CA ALA A 110 -8.93 -0.08 1.84
C ALA A 110 -10.01 -0.19 2.92
N LEU A 111 -9.88 0.52 4.05
CA LEU A 111 -10.91 0.54 5.08
C LEU A 111 -12.19 1.22 4.58
N ASN A 112 -12.07 2.34 3.86
CA ASN A 112 -13.22 3.03 3.29
C ASN A 112 -13.93 2.20 2.21
N ALA A 113 -13.18 1.61 1.28
CA ALA A 113 -13.75 0.77 0.21
C ALA A 113 -14.43 -0.49 0.76
N ARG A 114 -13.93 -1.04 1.88
CA ARG A 114 -14.57 -2.17 2.56
C ARG A 114 -15.85 -1.77 3.30
N ALA A 115 -15.89 -0.59 3.89
CA ALA A 115 -17.09 -0.08 4.53
C ALA A 115 -18.20 0.12 3.49
N ASP A 116 -17.86 0.76 2.37
CA ASP A 116 -18.80 0.99 1.25
C ASP A 116 -19.37 -0.33 0.70
N TYR A 117 -18.50 -1.33 0.49
CA TYR A 117 -18.93 -2.64 0.00
C TYR A 117 -19.80 -3.43 1.00
N LEU A 118 -19.50 -3.36 2.29
CA LEU A 118 -20.26 -4.09 3.32
C LEU A 118 -21.59 -3.40 3.66
N ASP A 119 -21.64 -2.07 3.60
CA ASP A 119 -22.90 -1.32 3.75
C ASP A 119 -23.80 -1.56 2.54
N GLU A 120 -23.25 -1.64 1.31
CA GLU A 120 -23.98 -2.08 0.11
C GLU A 120 -24.53 -3.52 0.25
N ASP A 121 -23.74 -4.46 0.76
CA ASP A 121 -24.18 -5.85 1.00
C ASP A 121 -25.31 -5.94 2.07
N GLU A 122 -25.24 -5.14 3.14
CA GLU A 122 -26.29 -5.11 4.19
C GLU A 122 -27.59 -4.46 3.69
N ASP A 123 -27.50 -3.44 2.82
CA ASP A 123 -28.67 -2.81 2.19
C ASP A 123 -29.22 -3.63 0.99
N GLU A 124 -28.41 -4.47 0.34
CA GLU A 124 -28.87 -5.39 -0.70
C GLU A 124 -29.64 -6.61 -0.14
N ASP A 125 -29.29 -7.09 1.05
CA ASP A 125 -30.08 -8.14 1.74
C ASP A 125 -31.46 -7.62 2.24
N ASP A 126 -31.67 -6.29 2.34
CA ASP A 126 -32.97 -5.65 2.65
C ASP A 126 -33.72 -5.12 1.42
N LYS A 127 -33.10 -5.09 0.23
CA LYS A 127 -33.80 -4.79 -1.03
C LYS A 127 -34.61 -6.01 -1.49
N GLY A 128 -35.82 -6.05 -0.94
CA GLY A 128 -36.82 -7.06 -1.14
C GLY A 128 -36.99 -7.57 -2.58
N GLU A 129 -37.29 -8.87 -2.64
CA GLU A 129 -38.02 -9.58 -3.68
C GLU A 129 -38.55 -8.66 -4.78
N TYR A 130 -37.85 -8.64 -5.92
CA TYR A 130 -38.35 -8.03 -7.14
C TYR A 130 -39.65 -8.72 -7.53
N GLY A 131 -40.77 -8.18 -7.04
CA GLY A 131 -42.11 -8.60 -7.41
C GLY A 131 -42.23 -8.53 -8.92
N GLN A 132 -42.40 -9.70 -9.56
CA GLN A 132 -42.72 -9.78 -10.97
C GLN A 132 -44.03 -9.04 -11.22
N VAL A 133 -43.95 -7.83 -11.79
CA VAL A 133 -45.13 -7.09 -12.23
C VAL A 133 -45.61 -7.72 -13.54
N TYR A 134 -46.55 -8.66 -13.44
CA TYR A 134 -47.37 -9.05 -14.59
C TYR A 134 -48.26 -7.87 -14.96
N ALA A 135 -47.88 -7.13 -16.00
CA ALA A 135 -48.78 -6.20 -16.65
C ALA A 135 -49.96 -7.00 -17.24
N THR A 136 -51.15 -6.83 -16.66
CA THR A 136 -52.39 -7.32 -17.26
C THR A 136 -52.75 -6.33 -18.36
N ASP A 137 -52.55 -6.72 -19.62
CA ASP A 137 -53.06 -5.99 -20.77
C ASP A 137 -54.60 -5.96 -20.69
N ALA A 138 -55.14 -4.83 -20.26
CA ALA A 138 -56.54 -4.51 -20.38
C ALA A 138 -56.81 -4.04 -21.82
N ASP A 139 -57.13 -4.97 -22.73
CA ASP A 139 -57.76 -4.62 -24.00
C ASP A 139 -59.22 -4.21 -23.72
N GLY A 140 -59.41 -2.91 -23.61
CA GLY A 140 -60.72 -2.28 -23.70
C GLY A 140 -61.01 -1.90 -25.14
N THR A 141 -61.58 -2.82 -25.92
CA THR A 141 -62.25 -2.48 -27.18
C THR A 141 -63.76 -2.39 -26.95
N LYS A 142 -64.28 -1.16 -27.02
CA LYS A 142 -65.71 -0.83 -27.08
C LYS A 142 -66.08 -0.54 -28.54
N VAL A 143 -66.84 -1.43 -29.17
CA VAL A 143 -68.04 -1.18 -30.01
C VAL A 143 -68.72 -2.50 -30.34
#